data_AF-A0A0S7ERT8-F1
#
_entry.id   AF-A0A0S7ERT8-F1
#
_cell.length_a   1.000
_cell.length_b   1.000
_cell.length_c   1.000
_cell.angle_alpha   90.00
_cell.angle_beta   90.00
_cell.angle_gamma   90.00
#
_symmetry.space_group_name_H-M   'P 1'
#
loop_
_entity.id
_entity.type
_entity.pdbx_description
1 polymer ?
#
loop_
_entity_poly.entity_id
_entity_poly.type
_entity_poly.pdbx_seq_one_letter_code
_entity_poly.pdbx_strand_id
1 'polypeptide(L)'
;NLMKLLLTTTPHYTRCIKPNSDCKPLTFQNREVILQLEACGIVETIHISAAGFPIRIPLKSFVQRYGPIGKCSPSRRLDAGEFILLLNRFLVDRGGLII
;
A
#
# COMPACT_ATOMS: atom_id res chain seq x y z
N ASN A 1 -13.13 -16.15 23.93
CA ASN A 1 -12.08 -16.63 23.00
C ASN A 1 -11.65 -15.47 22.11
N LEU A 2 -10.42 -14.95 22.28
CA LEU A 2 -9.91 -13.72 21.66
C LEU A 2 -9.80 -13.82 20.13
N MET A 3 -9.25 -14.94 19.62
CA MET A 3 -9.05 -15.13 18.18
C MET A 3 -10.37 -15.10 17.40
N LYS A 4 -11.44 -15.66 17.99
CA LYS A 4 -12.77 -15.65 17.37
C LYS A 4 -13.30 -14.24 17.18
N LEU A 5 -13.03 -13.32 18.11
CA LEU A 5 -13.45 -11.92 18.00
C LEU A 5 -12.62 -11.17 16.95
N LEU A 6 -11.31 -11.35 16.94
CA LEU A 6 -10.43 -10.68 15.97
C LEU A 6 -10.81 -11.03 14.52
N LEU A 7 -11.15 -12.30 14.26
CA LEU A 7 -11.59 -12.78 12.94
C LEU A 7 -12.94 -12.19 12.48
N THR A 8 -13.72 -11.57 13.36
CA THR A 8 -14.96 -10.86 12.99
C THR A 8 -14.75 -9.40 12.61
N THR A 9 -13.51 -8.89 12.67
CA THR A 9 -13.17 -7.49 12.42
C THR A 9 -12.22 -7.33 11.24
N THR A 10 -12.02 -6.10 10.78
CA THR A 10 -10.92 -5.77 9.87
C THR A 10 -9.66 -5.47 10.71
N PRO A 11 -8.61 -6.31 10.64
CA PRO A 11 -7.44 -6.13 11.50
C PRO A 11 -6.54 -5.00 10.98
N HIS A 12 -6.01 -4.22 11.92
CA HIS A 12 -4.97 -3.22 11.67
C HIS A 12 -3.75 -3.56 12.54
N TYR A 13 -2.59 -3.77 11.92
CA TYR A 13 -1.37 -4.16 12.61
C TYR A 13 -0.41 -2.98 12.74
N THR A 14 0.05 -2.69 13.96
CA THR A 14 1.10 -1.69 14.23
C THR A 14 2.34 -2.41 14.75
N ARG A 15 3.49 -2.20 14.09
CA ARG A 15 4.79 -2.75 14.52
C ARG A 15 5.62 -1.63 15.13
N CYS A 16 6.03 -1.79 16.38
CA CYS A 16 6.92 -0.87 17.06
C CYS A 16 8.38 -1.24 16.76
N ILE A 17 9.22 -0.24 16.48
CA ILE A 17 10.65 -0.42 16.20
C ILE A 17 11.46 0.42 17.18
N LYS A 18 12.42 -0.21 17.87
CA LYS A 18 13.31 0.48 18.81
C LYS A 18 14.49 1.07 18.02
N PRO A 19 14.75 2.39 18.08
CA PRO A 19 15.75 3.04 17.23
C PRO A 19 17.20 2.77 17.67
N ASN A 20 17.43 2.47 18.96
CA ASN A 20 18.73 2.10 19.52
C ASN A 20 18.53 1.28 20.80
N SER A 21 19.43 0.36 21.12
CA SER A 21 19.38 -0.47 22.33
C SER A 21 19.67 0.31 23.62
N ASP A 22 20.50 1.35 23.52
CA ASP A 22 21.03 2.18 24.63
C ASP A 22 20.00 3.10 25.31
N CYS A 23 18.74 3.09 24.85
CA CYS A 23 17.67 3.96 25.34
C CYS A 23 18.01 5.46 25.28
N LYS A 24 18.83 5.87 24.30
CA LYS A 24 19.21 7.27 24.09
C LYS A 24 18.19 7.97 23.19
N PRO A 25 17.71 9.17 23.57
CA PRO A 25 16.85 9.96 22.69
C PRO A 25 17.62 10.41 21.45
N LEU A 26 16.90 10.63 20.35
CA LEU A 26 17.44 11.17 19.08
C LEU A 26 18.61 10.37 18.47
N THR A 27 18.81 9.13 18.90
CA THR A 27 19.87 8.25 18.42
C THR A 27 19.25 7.12 17.60
N PHE A 28 19.78 6.87 16.40
CA PHE A 28 19.28 5.83 15.51
C PHE A 28 20.42 4.91 15.06
N GLN A 29 20.27 3.61 15.30
CA GLN A 29 21.23 2.57 14.96
C GLN A 29 20.67 1.75 13.78
N ASN A 30 21.12 2.07 12.57
CA ASN A 30 20.63 1.49 11.32
C ASN A 30 20.59 -0.05 11.35
N ARG A 31 21.68 -0.68 11.81
CA ARG A 31 21.83 -2.14 11.80
C ARG A 31 20.77 -2.83 12.66
N GLU A 32 20.57 -2.35 13.88
CA GLU A 32 19.58 -2.90 14.81
C GLU A 32 18.15 -2.71 14.30
N VAL A 33 17.87 -1.59 13.63
CA VAL A 33 16.55 -1.34 13.05
C VAL A 33 16.30 -2.24 11.85
N ILE A 34 17.26 -2.42 10.95
CA ILE A 34 17.13 -3.34 9.80
C ILE A 34 16.85 -4.77 10.29
N LEU A 35 17.61 -5.26 11.28
CA LEU A 35 17.38 -6.58 11.87
C LEU A 35 15.98 -6.73 12.47
N GLN A 36 15.45 -5.69 13.12
CA GLN A 36 14.07 -5.69 13.60
C GLN A 36 13.05 -5.71 12.46
N LEU A 37 13.27 -4.97 11.37
CA LEU A 37 12.38 -4.96 10.21
C LEU A 37 12.29 -6.35 9.55
N GLU A 38 13.43 -7.03 9.44
CA GLU A 38 13.52 -8.41 8.92
C GLU A 38 12.85 -9.40 9.88
N ALA A 39 13.21 -9.38 11.17
CA ALA A 39 12.67 -10.29 12.17
C ALA A 39 11.16 -10.12 12.40
N CYS A 40 10.63 -8.89 12.28
CA CYS A 40 9.19 -8.62 12.35
C CYS A 40 8.44 -8.96 11.05
N GLY A 41 9.15 -9.39 10.00
CA GLY A 41 8.58 -9.73 8.69
C GLY A 41 8.04 -8.53 7.92
N ILE A 42 8.46 -7.31 8.25
CA ILE A 42 7.97 -6.08 7.58
C ILE A 42 8.47 -6.07 6.13
N VAL A 43 9.74 -6.40 5.92
CA VAL A 43 10.33 -6.46 4.57
C VAL A 43 9.59 -7.49 3.71
N GLU A 44 9.39 -8.70 4.23
CA GLU A 44 8.64 -9.76 3.54
C GLU A 44 7.20 -9.34 3.23
N THR A 45 6.52 -8.71 4.20
CA THR A 45 5.14 -8.23 4.03
C THR A 45 5.03 -7.23 2.88
N ILE A 46 6.02 -6.34 2.72
CA ILE A 46 6.08 -5.39 1.60
C ILE A 46 6.21 -6.14 0.28
N HIS A 47 7.10 -7.13 0.19
CA HIS A 47 7.29 -7.93 -1.02
C HIS A 47 6.03 -8.72 -1.41
N ILE A 48 5.42 -9.42 -0.45
CA ILE A 48 4.15 -10.16 -0.68
C ILE A 48 3.05 -9.20 -1.14
N SER A 49 2.93 -8.04 -0.47
CA SER A 49 1.93 -7.03 -0.83
C SER A 49 2.14 -6.52 -2.24
N ALA A 50 3.38 -6.18 -2.62
CA ALA A 50 3.71 -5.70 -3.96
C ALA A 50 3.39 -6.73 -5.06
N ALA A 51 3.63 -8.02 -4.81
CA ALA A 51 3.29 -9.09 -5.74
C ALA A 51 1.76 -9.33 -5.87
N GLY A 52 0.97 -8.91 -4.88
CA GLY A 52 -0.45 -9.25 -4.74
C GLY A 52 -1.47 -8.19 -5.15
N PHE A 53 -1.05 -7.01 -5.63
CA PHE A 53 -1.92 -5.86 -5.93
C PHE A 53 -2.79 -5.45 -4.72
N PRO A 54 -2.18 -4.83 -3.68
CA PRO A 54 -2.83 -4.63 -2.38
C PRO A 54 -3.92 -3.54 -2.46
N ILE A 55 -3.86 -2.69 -3.49
CA ILE A 55 -4.80 -1.60 -3.71
C ILE A 55 -5.90 -2.01 -4.66
N ARG A 56 -7.14 -1.97 -4.17
CA ARG A 56 -8.36 -2.26 -4.93
C ARG A 56 -9.28 -1.07 -4.87
N ILE A 57 -9.33 -0.30 -5.95
CA ILE A 57 -10.17 0.91 -6.05
C ILE A 57 -11.33 0.58 -6.99
N PRO A 58 -12.59 0.80 -6.57
CA PRO A 58 -13.74 0.67 -7.46
C PRO A 58 -13.62 1.63 -8.65
N LEU A 59 -14.02 1.17 -9.85
CA LEU A 59 -13.95 1.94 -11.10
C LEU A 59 -14.53 3.35 -10.93
N LYS A 60 -15.73 3.48 -10.35
CA LYS A 60 -16.39 4.77 -10.11
C LYS A 60 -15.49 5.75 -9.33
N SER A 61 -14.87 5.27 -8.25
CA SER A 61 -13.98 6.08 -7.41
C SER A 61 -12.68 6.43 -8.13
N PHE A 62 -12.14 5.50 -8.92
CA PHE A 62 -10.95 5.74 -9.73
C PHE A 62 -11.20 6.83 -10.78
N VAL A 63 -12.31 6.75 -11.50
CA VAL A 63 -12.67 7.73 -12.56
C VAL A 63 -12.96 9.09 -11.96
N GLN A 64 -13.66 9.13 -10.82
CA GLN A 64 -13.88 10.38 -10.10
C GLN A 64 -12.56 11.06 -9.71
N ARG A 65 -11.56 10.27 -9.28
CA ARG A 65 -10.26 10.79 -8.82
C ARG A 65 -9.30 11.15 -9.97
N TYR A 66 -9.22 10.32 -11.01
CA TYR A 66 -8.20 10.41 -12.06
C TYR A 66 -8.73 10.83 -13.44
N GLY A 67 -10.06 10.85 -13.64
CA GLY A 67 -10.72 11.29 -14.88
C GLY A 67 -10.29 12.68 -15.37
N PRO A 68 -10.16 13.70 -14.50
CA PRO A 68 -9.68 15.03 -14.90
C PRO A 68 -8.26 15.01 -15.48
N ILE A 69 -7.36 14.17 -14.95
CA ILE A 69 -5.97 14.04 -15.41
C ILE A 69 -5.92 13.32 -16.77
N GLY A 70 -6.79 12.32 -16.95
CA GLY A 70 -6.90 11.56 -18.19
C GLY A 70 -7.60 12.30 -19.34
N LYS A 71 -8.07 13.54 -19.13
CA LYS A 71 -8.94 14.28 -20.07
C LYS A 71 -10.21 13.48 -20.46
N CYS A 72 -10.67 12.59 -19.58
CA CYS A 72 -11.90 11.85 -19.80
C CYS A 72 -13.08 12.68 -19.30
N SER A 73 -13.99 13.08 -20.20
CA SER A 73 -15.19 13.82 -19.83
C SER A 73 -16.10 12.97 -18.94
N PRO A 74 -16.71 13.52 -17.86
CA PRO A 74 -17.57 12.77 -16.93
C PRO A 74 -18.79 12.09 -17.57
N SER A 75 -19.18 12.51 -18.77
CA SER A 75 -20.35 12.02 -19.49
C SER A 75 -20.09 10.83 -20.44
N ARG A 76 -18.84 10.37 -20.58
CA ARG A 76 -18.52 9.19 -21.41
C ARG A 76 -18.43 7.94 -20.55
N ARG A 77 -19.11 6.87 -20.96
CA ARG A 77 -18.88 5.53 -20.41
C ARG A 77 -17.45 5.15 -20.77
N LEU A 78 -16.58 5.06 -19.76
CA LEU A 78 -15.28 4.45 -19.93
C LEU A 78 -15.51 2.97 -20.21
N ASP A 79 -15.08 2.54 -21.39
CA ASP A 79 -15.01 1.11 -21.68
C ASP A 79 -13.84 0.48 -20.89
N ALA A 80 -13.85 -0.84 -20.79
CA ALA A 80 -12.81 -1.57 -20.07
C ALA A 80 -11.41 -1.34 -20.67
N GLY A 81 -11.32 -1.02 -21.97
CA GLY A 81 -10.06 -0.75 -22.67
C GLY A 81 -9.45 0.60 -22.29
N GLU A 82 -10.24 1.66 -22.24
CA GLU A 82 -9.83 2.99 -21.80
C GLU A 82 -9.40 2.99 -20.32
N PHE A 83 -10.09 2.22 -19.47
CA PHE A 83 -9.68 2.03 -18.08
C PHE A 83 -8.32 1.33 -17.96
N ILE A 84 -8.08 0.26 -18.73
CA ILE A 84 -6.78 -0.45 -18.74
C ILE A 84 -5.66 0.47 -19.22
N LEU A 85 -5.90 1.31 -20.23
CA LEU A 85 -4.91 2.28 -20.72
C LEU A 85 -4.61 3.38 -19.69
N LEU A 86 -5.62 3.91 -19.01
CA LEU A 86 -5.44 4.86 -17.91
C LEU A 86 -4.67 4.21 -16.77
N LEU A 87 -5.08 3.00 -16.37
CA LEU A 87 -4.43 2.23 -15.33
C LEU A 87 -2.96 1.93 -15.67
N ASN A 88 -2.64 1.47 -16.88
CA ASN A 88 -1.26 1.23 -17.31
C ASN A 88 -0.42 2.53 -17.32
N ARG A 89 -0.99 3.65 -17.76
CA ARG A 89 -0.31 4.95 -17.73
C ARG A 89 0.01 5.42 -16.30
N PHE A 90 -0.84 5.11 -15.31
CA PHE A 90 -0.62 5.50 -13.92
C PHE A 90 0.17 4.46 -13.10
N LEU A 91 0.05 3.17 -13.42
CA LEU A 91 0.77 2.09 -12.72
C LEU A 91 2.22 1.93 -13.18
N VAL A 92 2.51 2.16 -14.47
CA VAL A 92 3.83 1.89 -15.06
C VAL A 92 4.82 3.05 -14.88
N ASP A 93 4.36 4.32 -14.97
CA ASP A 93 5.26 5.48 -14.88
C ASP A 93 5.68 5.87 -13.44
N ARG A 94 5.12 5.22 -12.41
CA ARG A 94 5.47 5.47 -10.99
C ARG A 94 5.88 4.22 -10.25
N GLY A 95 6.76 3.41 -10.83
CA GLY A 95 7.54 2.42 -10.08
C GLY A 95 6.71 1.52 -9.14
N GLY A 96 5.50 1.15 -9.56
CA GLY A 96 4.69 0.12 -8.91
C GLY A 96 4.40 0.33 -7.44
N LEU A 97 3.98 1.52 -7.01
CA LEU A 97 3.36 1.70 -5.70
C LEU A 97 2.26 2.76 -5.78
N ILE A 98 1.08 2.38 -6.30
CA ILE A 98 -0.11 3.03 -5.75
C ILE A 98 -0.16 2.55 -4.31
N ILE A 99 0.25 3.46 -3.41
CA ILE A 99 -0.34 3.68 -2.09
C ILE A 99 -1.53 4.62 -2.29
#